data_AF-A0A0C2CY02-F1
#
_entry.id   AF-A0A0C2CY02-F1
#
_cell.length_a   1.000
_cell.length_b   1.000
_cell.length_c   1.000
_cell.angle_alpha   90.00
_cell.angle_beta   90.00
_cell.angle_gamma   90.00
#
_symmetry.space_group_name_H-M   'P 1'
#
loop_
_entity.id
_entity.type
_entity.pdbx_description
1 polymer ?
#
loop_
_entity_poly.entity_id
_entity_poly.type
_entity_poly.pdbx_seq_one_letter_code
_entity_poly.pdbx_strand_id
1 'polypeptide(L)'
;LYYPLYVLVFGCVHSLLNICVTTIFSQVMGPCRQGTSQGLFIMAGSLGRLLAPLIMTALYTRFGPRAPWTMEIVQFYILATVWLVFYKKMVPLQSRTISEK
;
A
#
# COMPACT_ATOMS: atom_id res chain seq x y z
N LEU A 1 20.22 19.55 -7.42
CA LEU A 1 19.31 19.80 -6.28
C LEU A 1 18.01 18.99 -6.36
N TYR A 2 17.35 18.93 -7.52
CA TYR A 2 16.06 18.23 -7.69
C TYR A 2 16.12 16.71 -7.40
N TYR A 3 17.10 15.99 -7.95
CA TYR A 3 17.26 14.55 -7.75
C TYR A 3 17.44 14.12 -6.28
N PRO A 4 18.33 14.73 -5.47
CA PRO A 4 18.47 14.34 -4.07
C PRO A 4 17.23 14.70 -3.21
N LEU A 5 16.57 15.83 -3.48
CA LEU A 5 15.30 16.18 -2.83
C LEU A 5 14.20 15.17 -3.17
N TYR A 6 14.11 14.77 -4.43
CA TYR A 6 13.15 13.76 -4.89
C TYR A 6 13.37 12.42 -4.19
N VAL A 7 14.62 11.93 -4.15
CA VAL A 7 14.95 10.66 -3.48
C VAL A 7 14.66 10.74 -1.98
N LEU A 8 14.96 11.85 -1.32
CA LEU A 8 14.77 12.00 0.11
C LEU A 8 13.29 12.05 0.48
N VAL A 9 12.48 12.83 -0.25
CA VAL A 9 11.04 12.95 0.02
C VAL A 9 10.32 11.65 -0.30
N PHE A 10 10.45 11.11 -1.52
CA PHE A 10 9.73 9.90 -1.90
C PHE A 10 10.27 8.65 -1.18
N GLY A 11 11.59 8.56 -0.96
CA GLY A 11 12.21 7.44 -0.25
C GLY A 11 11.85 7.41 1.23
N CYS A 12 11.86 8.56 1.92
CA CYS A 12 11.48 8.63 3.33
C CYS A 12 9.99 8.31 3.51
N VAL A 13 9.12 8.91 2.69
CA VAL A 13 7.67 8.66 2.75
C VAL A 13 7.36 7.19 2.47
N HIS A 14 7.98 6.58 1.45
CA HIS A 14 7.79 5.16 1.16
C HIS A 14 8.20 4.25 2.32
N SER A 15 9.32 4.59 2.98
CA SER A 15 9.82 3.82 4.13
C SER A 15 8.87 3.91 5.32
N LEU A 16 8.37 5.12 5.63
CA LEU A 16 7.38 5.33 6.70
C LEU A 16 6.07 4.58 6.42
N LEU A 17 5.57 4.64 5.18
CA LEU A 17 4.36 3.92 4.78
C LEU A 17 4.49 2.41 4.98
N ASN A 18 5.62 1.82 4.58
CA ASN A 18 5.84 0.38 4.72
C ASN A 18 5.85 -0.05 6.20
N ILE A 19 6.49 0.74 7.07
CA ILE A 19 6.51 0.49 8.52
C ILE A 19 5.10 0.61 9.11
N CYS A 20 4.34 1.64 8.74
CA CYS A 20 2.96 1.80 9.20
C CYS A 20 2.07 0.63 8.78
N VAL A 21 2.14 0.20 7.51
CA VAL A 21 1.33 -0.91 6.99
C VAL A 21 1.67 -2.22 7.71
N THR A 22 2.95 -2.54 7.88
CA THR A 22 3.37 -3.75 8.60
C THR A 22 2.97 -3.74 10.07
N THR A 23 2.99 -2.57 10.73
CA THR A 23 2.57 -2.40 12.12
C THR A 23 1.05 -2.56 12.28
N ILE A 24 0.25 -1.94 11.40
CA ILE A 24 -1.22 -2.11 11.41
C ILE A 24 -1.57 -3.58 11.15
N PHE A 25 -0.87 -4.21 10.22
CA PHE A 25 -1.10 -5.60 9.86
C PHE A 25 -0.83 -6.58 11.00
N SER A 26 0.25 -6.36 11.77
CA SER A 26 0.56 -7.18 12.95
C SER A 26 -0.38 -6.91 14.13
N GLN A 27 -0.88 -5.68 14.29
CA GLN A 27 -1.86 -5.33 15.34
C GLN A 27 -3.27 -5.89 15.05
N VAL A 28 -3.66 -5.94 13.77
CA VAL A 28 -4.97 -6.46 13.34
C VAL A 28 -5.01 -7.99 13.31
N MET A 29 -3.88 -8.66 13.08
CA MET A 29 -3.84 -10.11 12.96
C MET A 29 -3.16 -10.77 14.17
N GLY A 30 -3.88 -11.63 14.88
CA GLY A 30 -3.31 -12.43 15.96
C GLY A 30 -2.22 -13.43 15.49
N PRO A 31 -1.45 -14.01 16.43
CA PRO A 31 -0.22 -14.77 16.17
C PRO A 31 -0.39 -16.07 15.35
N CYS A 32 -1.61 -16.60 15.20
CA CYS A 32 -1.80 -17.93 14.61
C CYS A 32 -1.93 -17.93 13.07
N ARG A 33 -2.28 -16.80 12.42
CA ARG A 33 -2.53 -16.75 10.95
C ARG A 33 -1.70 -15.69 10.21
N GLN A 34 -0.65 -15.18 10.83
CA GLN A 34 0.15 -14.08 10.30
C GLN A 34 0.91 -14.44 9.01
N GLY A 35 1.43 -15.68 8.91
CA GLY A 35 2.23 -16.12 7.77
C GLY A 35 1.48 -16.17 6.44
N THR A 36 0.28 -16.73 6.39
CA THR A 36 -0.52 -16.84 5.14
C THR A 36 -0.97 -15.48 4.64
N SER A 37 -1.44 -14.61 5.55
CA SER A 37 -1.88 -13.26 5.18
C SER A 37 -0.70 -12.42 4.69
N GLN A 38 0.47 -12.52 5.34
CA GLN A 38 1.69 -11.84 4.88
C GLN A 38 2.14 -12.36 3.52
N GLY A 39 2.04 -13.68 3.30
CA GLY A 39 2.27 -14.28 1.99
C GLY A 39 1.35 -13.71 0.90
N LEU A 40 0.06 -13.59 1.18
CA LEU A 40 -0.91 -13.00 0.24
C LEU A 40 -0.60 -11.52 -0.05
N PHE A 41 -0.23 -10.75 0.97
CA PHE A 41 0.18 -9.35 0.82
C PHE A 41 1.42 -9.22 -0.10
N ILE A 42 2.43 -10.07 0.11
CA ILE A 42 3.64 -10.08 -0.71
C ILE A 42 3.34 -10.52 -2.15
N MET A 43 2.47 -11.53 -2.34
CA MET A 43 2.04 -11.97 -3.66
C MET A 43 1.31 -10.86 -4.42
N ALA A 44 0.35 -10.18 -3.77
CA ALA A 44 -0.35 -9.04 -4.35
C ALA A 44 0.61 -7.90 -4.72
N GLY A 45 1.57 -7.58 -3.85
CA GLY A 45 2.59 -6.56 -4.13
C GLY A 45 3.53 -6.94 -5.27
N SER A 46 3.82 -8.22 -5.45
CA SER A 46 4.65 -8.73 -6.55
C SER A 46 3.89 -8.69 -7.88
N LEU A 47 2.61 -9.05 -7.87
CA LEU A 47 1.74 -8.97 -9.04
C LEU A 47 1.55 -7.52 -9.50
N GLY A 48 1.36 -6.59 -8.56
CA GLY A 48 1.30 -5.15 -8.86
C GLY A 48 2.58 -4.64 -9.52
N ARG A 49 3.76 -5.07 -9.03
CA ARG A 49 5.05 -4.70 -9.63
C ARG A 49 5.25 -5.26 -11.04
N LEU A 50 4.65 -6.40 -11.37
CA LEU A 50 4.66 -6.96 -12.72
C LEU A 50 3.70 -6.23 -13.66
N LEU A 51 2.50 -5.90 -13.17
CA LEU A 51 1.45 -5.23 -13.96
C LEU A 51 1.74 -3.74 -14.19
N ALA A 52 2.37 -3.05 -13.24
CA ALA A 52 2.66 -1.62 -13.32
C ALA A 52 3.43 -1.20 -14.59
N PRO A 53 4.60 -1.80 -14.94
CA PRO A 53 5.32 -1.43 -16.15
C PRO A 53 4.59 -1.85 -17.43
N LEU A 54 3.82 -2.93 -17.42
CA LEU A 54 3.00 -3.36 -18.56
C LEU A 54 1.91 -2.33 -18.87
N ILE A 55 1.16 -1.91 -17.85
CA ILE A 55 0.11 -0.91 -17.98
C ILE A 55 0.71 0.44 -18.37
N MET A 56 1.80 0.86 -17.74
CA MET A 56 2.45 2.13 -18.07
C MET A 56 3.02 2.16 -19.49
N THR A 57 3.63 1.08 -19.96
CA THR A 57 4.14 0.99 -21.33
C THR A 57 3.01 1.02 -22.37
N ALA A 58 1.92 0.27 -22.12
CA ALA A 58 0.75 0.26 -22.99
C ALA A 58 0.02 1.61 -23.02
N LEU A 59 -0.01 2.32 -21.90
CA LEU A 59 -0.69 3.61 -21.78
C LEU A 59 0.14 4.73 -22.38
N TYR A 60 1.45 4.72 -22.17
CA TYR A 60 2.38 5.69 -22.75
C TYR A 60 2.38 5.64 -24.28
N THR A 61 2.34 4.44 -24.86
CA THR A 61 2.33 4.26 -26.33
C THR A 61 1.05 4.74 -27.00
N ARG A 62 -0.11 4.67 -26.33
CA ARG A 62 -1.40 5.09 -26.91
C ARG A 62 -1.80 6.54 -26.62
N PHE A 63 -1.52 7.06 -25.43
CA PHE A 63 -2.02 8.37 -24.98
C PHE A 63 -0.90 9.39 -24.70
N GLY A 64 0.36 9.02 -24.94
CA GLY A 64 1.51 9.89 -24.75
C GLY A 64 1.85 10.16 -23.27
N PRO A 65 2.73 11.14 -23.00
CA PRO A 65 3.37 11.32 -21.69
C PRO A 65 2.45 11.85 -20.59
N ARG A 66 1.23 12.31 -20.91
CA ARG A 66 0.26 12.81 -19.92
C ARG A 66 -0.51 11.70 -19.20
N ALA A 67 -0.68 10.56 -19.84
CA ALA A 67 -1.52 9.48 -19.33
C ALA A 67 -0.98 8.74 -18.09
N PRO A 68 0.34 8.52 -17.94
CA PRO A 68 0.90 7.96 -16.71
C PRO A 68 0.58 8.80 -15.48
N TRP A 69 0.67 10.12 -15.60
CA TRP A 69 0.38 11.05 -14.51
C TRP A 69 -1.10 10.99 -14.08
N THR A 70 -2.03 10.87 -15.03
CA THR A 70 -3.44 10.73 -14.71
C THR A 70 -3.73 9.41 -13.99
N MET A 71 -3.08 8.31 -14.38
CA MET A 71 -3.18 7.02 -13.70
C MET A 71 -2.69 7.10 -12.24
N GLU A 72 -1.56 7.75 -11.99
CA GLU A 72 -1.04 7.93 -10.63
C GLU A 72 -2.04 8.69 -9.74
N ILE A 73 -2.63 9.78 -10.25
CA ILE A 73 -3.64 10.56 -9.52
C ILE A 73 -4.86 9.69 -9.18
N VAL A 74 -5.33 8.88 -10.13
CA VAL A 74 -6.46 7.95 -9.92
C VAL A 74 -6.08 6.91 -8.86
N GLN A 75 -4.86 6.38 -8.89
CA GLN A 75 -4.40 5.39 -7.92
C GLN A 75 -4.35 5.97 -6.50
N PHE A 76 -3.88 7.21 -6.33
CA PHE A 76 -3.91 7.91 -5.03
C PHE A 76 -5.34 8.11 -4.53
N TYR A 77 -6.29 8.43 -5.41
CA TYR A 77 -7.69 8.59 -5.03
C TYR A 77 -8.32 7.28 -4.56
N ILE A 78 -8.07 6.17 -5.28
CA ILE A 78 -8.53 4.84 -4.87
C ILE A 78 -7.93 4.48 -3.51
N LEU A 79 -6.64 4.72 -3.30
CA LEU A 79 -5.99 4.47 -2.01
C LEU A 79 -6.65 5.28 -0.89
N ALA A 80 -6.87 6.57 -1.10
CA ALA A 80 -7.49 7.46 -0.10
C ALA A 80 -8.92 7.02 0.24
N THR A 81 -9.74 6.65 -0.75
CA THR A 81 -11.11 6.18 -0.53
C THR A 81 -11.15 4.88 0.27
N VAL A 82 -10.31 3.90 -0.07
CA VAL A 82 -10.18 2.65 0.71
C VAL A 82 -9.74 2.97 2.14
N TRP A 83 -8.75 3.85 2.31
CA TRP A 83 -8.28 4.22 3.64
C TRP A 83 -9.37 4.86 4.49
N LEU A 84 -10.16 5.78 3.92
CA LEU A 84 -11.30 6.41 4.62
C LEU A 84 -12.40 5.41 4.99
N VAL A 85 -12.76 4.51 4.08
CA VAL A 85 -13.79 3.48 4.33
C VAL A 85 -13.36 2.52 5.44
N PHE A 86 -12.10 2.07 5.40
CA PHE A 86 -11.58 1.12 6.38
C PHE A 86 -11.02 1.77 7.65
N TYR A 87 -10.90 3.11 7.71
CA TYR A 87 -10.42 3.84 8.88
C TYR A 87 -11.20 3.47 10.15
N LYS A 88 -12.52 3.37 10.05
CA LYS A 88 -13.38 2.96 11.17
C LYS A 88 -13.24 1.49 11.57
N LYS A 89 -12.68 0.65 10.69
CA LYS A 89 -12.53 -0.80 10.91
C LYS A 89 -11.13 -1.19 11.42
N MET A 90 -10.17 -0.26 11.43
CA MET A 90 -8.83 -0.45 11.99
C MET A 90 -8.81 -0.33 13.53
N VAL A 91 -9.76 -0.98 14.22
CA VAL A 91 -9.73 -1.10 15.68
C VAL A 91 -8.99 -2.41 16.02
N PRO A 92 -7.93 -2.37 16.86
CA PRO A 92 -7.12 -3.54 17.17
C PRO A 92 -7.97 -4.62 17.86
N LEU A 93 -7.85 -5.86 17.37
CA LEU A 93 -8.53 -7.06 17.89
C LEU A 93 -8.11 -7.42 19.33
N GLN A 94 -7.03 -6.82 19.83
CA GLN A 94 -6.44 -7.13 21.13
C GLN A 94 -7.30 -6.72 22.33
N SER A 95 -8.35 -5.93 22.13
CA SER A 95 -9.35 -5.64 23.18
C SER A 95 -10.19 -6.85 23.59
N ARG A 96 -10.18 -7.97 22.83
CA ARG A 96 -10.97 -9.17 23.15
C ARG A 96 -10.23 -10.23 23.95
N THR A 97 -8.93 -10.43 23.76
CA THR A 97 -8.20 -11.54 24.43
C THR A 97 -7.88 -11.24 25.90
N ILE A 98 -7.87 -9.98 26.33
CA ILE A 98 -7.64 -9.63 27.75
C ILE A 98 -8.91 -9.84 28.60
N SER A 99 -10.09 -9.98 27.97
CA SER A 99 -11.37 -10.22 28.66
C SER A 99 -11.74 -11.71 28.78
N GLU A 100 -10.93 -12.62 28.24
CA GLU A 100 -11.10 -14.05 28.42
C GLU A 100 -9.92 -14.54 29.28
N LYS A 101 -10.12 -14.42 30.59
CA LYS A 101 -9.33 -15.08 31.63
C LYS A 101 -9.24 -16.58 31.39
#